data_AF-A0A7C5MW01-F1
#
_entry.id   AF-A0A7C5MW01-F1
#
_cell.length_a   1.000
_cell.length_b   1.000
_cell.length_c   1.000
_cell.angle_alpha   90.00
_cell.angle_beta   90.00
_cell.angle_gamma   90.00
#
_symmetry.space_group_name_H-M   'P 1'
#
loop_
_entity.id
_entity.type
_entity.pdbx_description
1 polymer ?
#
loop_
_entity_poly.entity_id
_entity_poly.type
_entity_poly.pdbx_seq_one_letter_code
_entity_poly.pdbx_strand_id
1 'polypeptide(L)'
;MRIHLNALALGLTAAMFATPLLGAPVLRQNITVVGPIVTVGDMFENAGPLAEEGLFRAPAPGTRGEVSLENIRLAISKAGFTEFDNPGFANVSVARSGIKVEAEMLSALIASDLRRRGLLSSGVNVNTLFDEQPGDLIAAQTDDPVILQSLRYVPGSNRFTARFLIAGQNRYTDYSGTLDFFVSAPHLT
;
A
#
# COMPACT_ATOMS: atom_id res chain seq x y z
N MET A 1 46.57 -26.58 -55.96
CA MET A 1 47.06 -25.95 -54.71
C MET A 1 46.04 -26.30 -53.61
N ARG A 2 46.45 -27.11 -52.63
CA ARG A 2 45.63 -27.63 -51.51
C ARG A 2 45.52 -26.58 -50.41
N ILE A 3 44.34 -26.25 -49.89
CA ILE A 3 44.18 -25.51 -48.63
C ILE A 3 42.99 -26.08 -47.84
N HIS A 4 43.18 -26.12 -46.52
CA HIS A 4 42.69 -27.09 -45.55
C HIS A 4 41.27 -26.87 -45.04
N LEU A 5 40.64 -28.00 -44.69
CA LEU A 5 39.35 -28.15 -44.02
C LEU A 5 39.53 -27.86 -42.51
N ASN A 6 38.97 -26.76 -41.99
CA ASN A 6 38.89 -26.54 -40.54
C ASN A 6 37.50 -26.96 -40.06
N ALA A 7 37.42 -28.14 -39.42
CA ALA A 7 36.24 -28.62 -38.74
C ALA A 7 36.06 -27.83 -37.43
N LEU A 8 35.03 -26.98 -37.38
CA LEU A 8 34.62 -26.27 -36.16
C LEU A 8 33.55 -27.13 -35.46
N ALA A 9 33.94 -27.89 -34.45
CA ALA A 9 33.01 -28.62 -33.61
C ALA A 9 32.36 -27.65 -32.60
N LEU A 10 31.10 -27.27 -32.84
CA LEU A 10 30.28 -26.58 -31.83
C LEU A 10 29.78 -27.62 -30.82
N GLY A 11 30.31 -27.57 -29.60
CA GLY A 11 29.78 -28.31 -28.46
C GLY A 11 28.45 -27.71 -28.00
N LEU A 12 27.38 -28.49 -28.08
CA LEU A 12 26.05 -28.12 -27.62
C LEU A 12 25.94 -28.42 -26.11
N THR A 13 26.20 -27.43 -25.26
CA THR A 13 25.93 -27.52 -23.82
C THR A 13 24.44 -27.38 -23.56
N ALA A 14 23.75 -28.51 -23.32
CA ALA A 14 22.37 -28.51 -22.87
C ALA A 14 22.31 -28.12 -21.39
N ALA A 15 21.89 -26.89 -21.09
CA ALA A 15 21.54 -26.48 -19.74
C ALA A 15 20.23 -27.15 -19.33
N MET A 16 20.28 -28.14 -18.44
CA MET A 16 19.07 -28.68 -17.81
C MET A 16 18.53 -27.65 -16.82
N PHE A 17 17.45 -26.98 -17.19
CA PHE A 17 16.66 -26.20 -16.24
C PHE A 17 15.83 -27.18 -15.39
N ALA A 18 16.15 -27.30 -14.10
CA ALA A 18 15.30 -28.00 -13.16
C ALA A 18 14.05 -27.14 -12.92
N THR A 19 12.91 -27.55 -13.49
CA THR A 19 11.61 -26.97 -13.14
C THR A 19 11.27 -27.37 -11.70
N PRO A 20 11.03 -26.41 -10.78
CA PRO A 20 10.60 -26.75 -9.44
C PRO A 20 9.26 -27.49 -9.52
N LEU A 21 9.19 -28.65 -8.85
CA LEU A 21 7.94 -29.36 -8.64
C LEU A 21 7.11 -28.57 -7.63
N LEU A 22 6.35 -27.59 -8.12
CA LEU A 22 5.38 -26.86 -7.32
C LEU A 22 4.24 -27.83 -6.98
N GLY A 23 4.02 -28.08 -5.69
CA GLY A 23 2.92 -28.91 -5.21
C GLY A 23 1.56 -28.32 -5.56
N ALA A 24 0.49 -29.09 -5.36
CA ALA A 24 -0.88 -28.59 -5.56
C ALA A 24 -1.11 -27.34 -4.68
N PRO A 25 -1.83 -26.32 -5.18
CA PRO A 25 -2.04 -25.10 -4.40
C PRO A 25 -2.91 -25.38 -3.18
N VAL A 26 -2.48 -24.90 -2.01
CA VAL A 26 -3.14 -25.20 -0.72
C VAL A 26 -3.74 -23.92 -0.15
N LEU A 27 -5.03 -23.96 0.20
CA LEU A 27 -5.74 -22.80 0.73
C LEU A 27 -5.19 -22.37 2.10
N ARG A 28 -4.94 -21.07 2.28
CA ARG A 28 -4.59 -20.48 3.58
C ARG A 28 -5.84 -20.09 4.35
N GLN A 29 -5.85 -20.29 5.67
CA GLN A 29 -7.00 -19.90 6.52
C GLN A 29 -7.02 -18.39 6.84
N ASN A 30 -5.85 -17.80 7.06
CA ASN A 30 -5.70 -16.40 7.44
C ASN A 30 -4.64 -15.75 6.56
N ILE A 31 -4.98 -14.64 5.94
CA ILE A 31 -4.06 -13.89 5.08
C ILE A 31 -4.07 -12.42 5.47
N THR A 32 -2.95 -11.74 5.27
CA THR A 32 -2.83 -10.29 5.42
C THR A 32 -2.25 -9.72 4.14
N VAL A 33 -2.98 -8.82 3.50
CA VAL A 33 -2.57 -8.18 2.25
C VAL A 33 -2.24 -6.72 2.46
N VAL A 34 -1.38 -6.17 1.61
CA VAL A 34 -1.05 -4.73 1.59
C VAL A 34 -1.91 -4.00 0.55
N GLY A 35 -2.03 -4.61 -0.64
CA GLY A 35 -2.72 -4.04 -1.79
C GLY A 35 -4.24 -4.00 -1.68
N PRO A 36 -4.92 -3.31 -2.63
CA PRO A 36 -6.37 -3.24 -2.69
C PRO A 36 -7.03 -4.49 -3.29
N ILE A 37 -6.25 -5.39 -3.88
CA ILE A 37 -6.70 -6.62 -4.51
C ILE A 37 -6.01 -7.79 -3.82
N VAL A 38 -6.80 -8.80 -3.50
CA VAL A 38 -6.31 -10.09 -3.02
C VAL A 38 -6.04 -10.96 -4.25
N THR A 39 -4.83 -11.50 -4.33
CA THR A 39 -4.39 -12.36 -5.43
C THR A 39 -4.50 -13.85 -5.10
N VAL A 40 -4.36 -14.71 -6.11
CA VAL A 40 -4.24 -16.16 -5.89
C VAL A 40 -3.04 -16.48 -5.00
N GLY A 41 -1.90 -15.79 -5.19
CA GLY A 41 -0.69 -15.97 -4.39
C GLY A 41 -0.86 -15.62 -2.92
N ASP A 42 -1.75 -14.67 -2.61
CA ASP A 42 -2.10 -14.35 -1.23
C ASP A 42 -2.93 -15.46 -0.60
N MET A 43 -3.91 -16.00 -1.33
CA MET A 43 -4.88 -16.98 -0.80
C MET A 43 -4.34 -18.41 -0.73
N PHE A 44 -3.38 -18.76 -1.58
CA PHE A 44 -2.88 -20.12 -1.73
C PHE A 44 -1.38 -20.21 -1.51
N GLU A 45 -0.96 -21.23 -0.79
CA GLU A 45 0.40 -21.75 -0.88
C GLU A 45 0.59 -22.42 -2.25
N ASN A 46 1.80 -22.36 -2.79
CA ASN A 46 2.15 -22.96 -4.09
C ASN A 46 1.27 -22.51 -5.26
N ALA A 47 0.74 -21.27 -5.25
CA ALA A 47 -0.16 -20.72 -6.28
C ALA A 47 0.36 -20.82 -7.74
N GLY A 48 1.66 -20.98 -7.92
CA GLY A 48 2.27 -21.25 -9.21
C GLY A 48 2.18 -20.07 -10.17
N PRO A 49 1.99 -20.31 -11.49
CA PRO A 49 2.07 -19.25 -12.50
C PRO A 49 0.93 -18.24 -12.43
N LEU A 50 -0.18 -18.56 -11.76
CA LEU A 50 -1.34 -17.67 -11.62
C LEU A 50 -1.30 -16.84 -10.32
N ALA A 51 -0.17 -16.83 -9.59
CA ALA A 51 -0.06 -16.17 -8.30
C ALA A 51 -0.42 -14.67 -8.33
N GLU A 52 -0.20 -13.98 -9.44
CA GLU A 52 -0.49 -12.54 -9.59
C GLU A 52 -1.94 -12.24 -10.00
N GLU A 53 -2.74 -13.26 -10.31
CA GLU A 53 -4.12 -13.08 -10.74
C GLU A 53 -5.00 -12.57 -9.60
N GLY A 54 -5.80 -11.54 -9.86
CA GLY A 54 -6.66 -10.91 -8.87
C GLY A 54 -7.97 -11.66 -8.67
N LEU A 55 -8.32 -11.99 -7.42
CA LEU A 55 -9.55 -12.71 -7.09
C LEU A 55 -10.62 -11.82 -6.45
N PHE A 56 -10.24 -11.04 -5.44
CA PHE A 56 -11.18 -10.27 -4.63
C PHE A 56 -10.68 -8.85 -4.38
N ARG A 57 -11.61 -7.95 -4.05
CA ARG A 57 -11.23 -6.68 -3.43
C ARG A 57 -10.89 -6.91 -1.97
N ALA A 58 -9.76 -6.37 -1.54
CA ALA A 58 -9.36 -6.37 -0.15
C ALA A 58 -10.32 -5.50 0.68
N PRO A 59 -10.47 -5.77 1.99
CA PRO A 59 -11.26 -4.93 2.87
C PRO A 59 -10.62 -3.53 3.04
N ALA A 60 -11.28 -2.66 3.80
CA ALA A 60 -10.71 -1.35 4.13
C ALA A 60 -9.36 -1.51 4.89
N PRO A 61 -8.40 -0.59 4.72
CA PRO A 61 -7.13 -0.66 5.46
C PRO A 61 -7.35 -0.78 6.98
N GLY A 62 -6.60 -1.67 7.64
CA GLY A 62 -6.73 -1.94 9.07
C GLY A 62 -7.94 -2.77 9.48
N THR A 63 -8.71 -3.28 8.51
CA THR A 63 -9.90 -4.11 8.78
C THR A 63 -9.73 -5.54 8.26
N ARG A 64 -10.65 -6.41 8.68
CA ARG A 64 -10.70 -7.82 8.29
C ARG A 64 -12.08 -8.15 7.76
N GLY A 65 -12.13 -8.99 6.72
CA GLY A 65 -13.34 -9.61 6.21
C GLY A 65 -13.19 -11.12 6.11
N GLU A 66 -14.30 -11.80 5.89
CA GLU A 66 -14.32 -13.24 5.63
C GLU A 66 -14.81 -13.54 4.23
N VAL A 67 -14.20 -14.53 3.58
CA VAL A 67 -14.60 -15.03 2.27
C VAL A 67 -14.96 -16.50 2.41
N SER A 68 -16.19 -16.87 2.03
CA SER A 68 -16.65 -18.26 2.09
C SER A 68 -15.97 -19.13 1.04
N LEU A 69 -15.82 -20.43 1.34
CA LEU A 69 -15.24 -21.41 0.41
C LEU A 69 -15.99 -21.45 -0.94
N GLU A 70 -17.31 -21.26 -0.94
CA GLU A 70 -18.13 -21.18 -2.15
C GLU A 70 -17.70 -20.01 -3.05
N ASN A 71 -17.56 -18.82 -2.47
CA ASN A 71 -17.11 -17.63 -3.22
C ASN A 71 -15.69 -17.80 -3.75
N ILE A 72 -14.82 -18.45 -2.98
CA ILE A 72 -13.45 -18.80 -3.38
C ILE A 72 -13.47 -19.69 -4.63
N ARG A 73 -14.24 -20.78 -4.61
CA ARG A 73 -14.38 -21.67 -5.78
C ARG A 73 -14.95 -20.95 -7.01
N LEU A 74 -15.92 -20.06 -6.80
CA LEU A 74 -16.50 -19.27 -7.89
C LEU A 74 -15.49 -18.28 -8.49
N ALA A 75 -14.69 -17.60 -7.68
CA ALA A 75 -13.70 -16.64 -8.17
C ALA A 75 -12.57 -17.34 -8.94
N ILE A 76 -12.11 -18.48 -8.42
CA ILE A 76 -11.00 -19.23 -8.98
C ILE A 76 -11.39 -19.94 -10.28
N SER A 77 -12.61 -20.46 -10.37
CA SER A 77 -13.10 -21.04 -11.64
C SER A 77 -13.14 -19.99 -12.76
N LYS A 78 -13.42 -18.72 -12.45
CA LYS A 78 -13.33 -17.60 -13.40
C LYS A 78 -11.89 -17.25 -13.78
N ALA A 79 -10.95 -17.47 -12.88
CA ALA A 79 -9.51 -17.30 -13.13
C ALA A 79 -8.88 -18.45 -13.95
N GLY A 80 -9.68 -19.45 -14.38
CA GLY A 80 -9.18 -20.58 -15.16
C GLY A 80 -8.47 -21.65 -14.31
N PHE A 81 -8.70 -21.62 -13.01
CA PHE A 81 -8.10 -22.53 -12.04
C PHE A 81 -9.18 -23.43 -11.45
N THR A 82 -8.91 -24.73 -11.30
CA THR A 82 -9.98 -25.70 -11.00
C THR A 82 -9.71 -26.59 -9.79
N GLU A 83 -8.46 -26.75 -9.37
CA GLU A 83 -8.08 -27.72 -8.33
C GLU A 83 -7.14 -27.09 -7.30
N PHE A 84 -7.56 -27.09 -6.03
CA PHE A 84 -6.74 -26.72 -4.88
C PHE A 84 -7.06 -27.64 -3.71
N ASP A 85 -6.09 -27.80 -2.81
CA ASP A 85 -6.28 -28.49 -1.56
C ASP A 85 -6.86 -27.55 -0.51
N ASN A 86 -7.93 -28.00 0.14
CA ASN A 86 -8.50 -27.31 1.28
C ASN A 86 -8.31 -28.17 2.55
N PRO A 87 -7.51 -27.74 3.53
CA PRO A 87 -7.32 -28.44 4.80
C PRO A 87 -8.56 -28.57 5.70
N GLY A 88 -9.74 -28.10 5.26
CA GLY A 88 -11.00 -28.19 5.99
C GLY A 88 -11.62 -26.83 6.35
N PHE A 89 -11.19 -25.75 5.72
CA PHE A 89 -11.68 -24.39 6.00
C PHE A 89 -13.01 -24.13 5.29
N ALA A 90 -14.00 -23.66 6.04
CA ALA A 90 -15.28 -23.19 5.48
C ALA A 90 -15.18 -21.74 4.97
N ASN A 91 -14.26 -20.96 5.55
CA ASN A 91 -14.07 -19.55 5.26
C ASN A 91 -12.60 -19.17 5.46
N VAL A 92 -12.17 -18.13 4.74
CA VAL A 92 -10.83 -17.53 4.84
C VAL A 92 -10.97 -16.12 5.39
N SER A 93 -10.17 -15.85 6.41
CA SER A 93 -10.04 -14.53 7.03
C SER A 93 -9.01 -13.70 6.26
N VAL A 94 -9.47 -12.59 5.70
CA VAL A 94 -8.65 -11.66 4.92
C VAL A 94 -8.51 -10.37 5.70
N ALA A 95 -7.31 -10.08 6.18
CA ALA A 95 -6.97 -8.78 6.75
C ALA A 95 -6.25 -7.91 5.73
N ARG A 96 -6.42 -6.60 5.83
CA ARG A 96 -5.60 -5.65 5.08
C ARG A 96 -4.79 -4.79 6.03
N SER A 97 -3.47 -4.76 5.83
CA SER A 97 -2.59 -3.90 6.59
C SER A 97 -2.98 -2.42 6.44
N GLY A 98 -2.77 -1.67 7.51
CA GLY A 98 -3.02 -0.23 7.52
C GLY A 98 -2.07 0.49 8.46
N ILE A 99 -1.90 1.78 8.21
CA ILE A 99 -1.08 2.68 9.03
C ILE A 99 -2.02 3.70 9.68
N LYS A 100 -1.85 3.94 10.98
CA LYS A 100 -2.58 4.99 11.68
C LYS A 100 -2.11 6.37 11.22
N VAL A 101 -3.05 7.22 10.86
CA VAL A 101 -2.80 8.62 10.50
C VAL A 101 -2.89 9.47 11.75
N GLU A 102 -1.73 9.89 12.25
CA GLU A 102 -1.63 10.77 13.41
C GLU A 102 -1.74 12.26 13.01
N ALA A 103 -2.16 13.11 13.96
CA ALA A 103 -2.32 14.54 13.73
C ALA A 103 -0.99 15.22 13.33
N GLU A 104 0.13 14.70 13.81
CA GLU A 104 1.49 15.14 13.48
C GLU A 104 1.80 14.94 12.00
N MET A 105 1.32 13.86 11.39
CA MET A 105 1.50 13.60 9.95
C MET A 105 0.78 14.67 9.11
N LEU A 106 -0.45 15.00 9.49
CA LEU A 106 -1.24 16.06 8.84
C LEU A 106 -0.57 17.43 9.01
N SER A 107 -0.11 17.73 10.23
CA SER A 107 0.58 18.97 10.57
C SER A 107 1.90 19.13 9.81
N ALA A 108 2.66 18.05 9.65
CA ALA A 108 3.91 18.04 8.88
C ALA A 108 3.66 18.33 7.39
N LEU A 109 2.58 17.81 6.80
CA LEU A 109 2.19 18.10 5.42
C LEU A 109 1.80 19.57 5.24
N ILE A 110 1.04 20.14 6.18
CA ILE A 110 0.70 21.57 6.17
C ILE A 110 1.97 22.43 6.27
N ALA A 111 2.84 22.15 7.24
CA ALA A 111 4.10 22.88 7.42
C ALA A 111 5.01 22.79 6.19
N SER A 112 5.12 21.61 5.58
CA SER A 112 5.87 21.40 4.34
C SER A 112 5.31 22.24 3.19
N ASP A 113 3.98 22.30 3.04
CA ASP A 113 3.34 23.11 2.01
C ASP A 113 3.53 24.61 2.20
N LEU A 114 3.40 25.11 3.44
CA LEU A 114 3.66 26.51 3.76
C LEU A 114 5.13 26.91 3.49
N ARG A 115 6.10 26.02 3.81
CA ARG A 115 7.52 26.24 3.46
C ARG A 115 7.72 26.29 1.94
N ARG A 116 7.14 25.36 1.19
CA ARG A 116 7.24 25.35 -0.28
C ARG A 116 6.66 26.62 -0.91
N ARG A 117 5.61 27.19 -0.31
CA ARG A 117 5.01 28.47 -0.75
C ARG A 117 5.76 29.71 -0.28
N GLY A 118 6.86 29.56 0.47
CA GLY A 118 7.63 30.68 1.02
C GLY A 118 6.94 31.43 2.16
N LEU A 119 5.89 30.86 2.74
CA LEU A 119 5.13 31.46 3.85
C LEU A 119 5.75 31.17 5.22
N LEU A 120 6.73 30.27 5.26
CA LEU A 120 7.55 29.97 6.43
C LEU A 120 9.01 30.33 6.13
N SER A 121 9.53 31.31 6.85
CA SER A 121 10.95 31.71 6.78
C SER A 121 11.84 30.68 7.47
N SER A 122 13.12 30.64 7.11
CA SER A 122 14.11 29.78 7.77
C SER A 122 14.17 30.05 9.28
N GLY A 123 14.05 29.00 10.10
CA GLY A 123 14.03 29.09 11.57
C GLY A 123 12.67 29.39 12.19
N VAL A 124 11.64 29.67 11.39
CA VAL A 124 10.25 29.76 11.83
C VAL A 124 9.60 28.39 11.74
N ASN A 125 9.01 27.95 12.84
CA ASN A 125 8.20 26.75 12.93
C ASN A 125 6.72 27.12 13.02
N VAL A 126 5.86 26.16 12.67
CA VAL A 126 4.42 26.29 12.77
C VAL A 126 3.87 25.14 13.59
N ASN A 127 3.05 25.48 14.57
CA ASN A 127 2.20 24.53 15.27
C ASN A 127 0.81 24.57 14.63
N THR A 128 0.22 23.39 14.40
CA THR A 128 -1.12 23.27 13.85
C THR A 128 -2.08 22.87 14.96
N LEU A 129 -3.08 23.71 15.21
CA LEU A 129 -4.15 23.43 16.16
C LEU A 129 -5.43 23.17 15.37
N PHE A 130 -5.89 21.92 15.33
CA PHE A 130 -7.12 21.55 14.64
C PHE A 130 -8.36 21.95 15.46
N ASP A 131 -9.41 22.41 14.79
CA ASP A 131 -10.70 22.74 15.44
C ASP A 131 -11.38 21.46 15.98
N GLU A 132 -11.22 20.35 15.26
CA GLU A 132 -11.64 19.00 15.67
C GLU A 132 -10.42 18.08 15.65
N GLN A 133 -10.24 17.29 16.71
CA GLN A 133 -9.17 16.33 16.76
C GLN A 133 -9.31 15.32 15.60
N PRO A 134 -8.25 15.10 14.79
CA PRO A 134 -8.28 14.05 13.79
C PRO A 134 -8.64 12.71 14.44
N GLY A 135 -9.74 12.10 13.99
CA GLY A 135 -10.21 10.81 14.52
C GLY A 135 -9.26 9.65 14.17
N ASP A 136 -9.66 8.42 14.52
CA ASP A 136 -8.91 7.20 14.21
C ASP A 136 -8.95 6.88 12.70
N LEU A 137 -8.14 7.60 11.94
CA LEU A 137 -7.96 7.40 10.51
C LEU A 137 -6.92 6.32 10.27
N ILE A 138 -7.29 5.31 9.49
CA ILE A 138 -6.36 4.29 9.00
C ILE A 138 -6.20 4.45 7.49
N ALA A 139 -4.95 4.57 7.05
CA ALA A 139 -4.55 4.62 5.66
C ALA A 139 -4.05 3.24 5.19
N ALA A 140 -4.06 3.02 3.88
CA ALA A 140 -3.35 1.91 3.27
C ALA A 140 -1.84 2.02 3.55
N GLN A 141 -1.17 0.88 3.71
CA GLN A 141 0.27 0.83 3.88
C GLN A 141 0.95 1.10 2.53
N THR A 142 1.41 2.33 2.34
CA THR A 142 2.07 2.85 1.14
C THR A 142 3.07 3.94 1.55
N ASP A 143 3.95 4.35 0.63
CA ASP A 143 4.96 5.39 0.89
C ASP A 143 4.33 6.75 1.26
N ASP A 144 3.23 7.11 0.59
CA ASP A 144 2.45 8.32 0.85
C ASP A 144 1.05 7.97 1.44
N PRO A 145 0.95 7.64 2.74
CA PRO A 145 -0.32 7.23 3.35
C PRO A 145 -1.35 8.38 3.40
N VAL A 146 -0.87 9.63 3.38
CA VAL A 146 -1.68 10.83 3.34
C VAL A 146 -1.07 11.86 2.40
N ILE A 147 -1.92 12.46 1.57
CA ILE A 147 -1.54 13.52 0.64
C ILE A 147 -2.36 14.76 0.96
N LEU A 148 -1.70 15.90 1.16
CA LEU A 148 -2.36 17.20 1.24
C LEU A 148 -2.74 17.66 -0.17
N GLN A 149 -4.03 17.63 -0.48
CA GLN A 149 -4.55 18.00 -1.80
C GLN A 149 -4.72 19.51 -1.96
N SER A 150 -5.17 20.19 -0.90
CA SER A 150 -5.26 21.64 -0.93
C SER A 150 -5.10 22.22 0.47
N LEU A 151 -4.43 23.38 0.55
CA LEU A 151 -4.34 24.18 1.75
C LEU A 151 -4.74 25.62 1.42
N ARG A 152 -5.77 26.09 2.12
CA ARG A 152 -6.22 27.48 2.13
C ARG A 152 -5.74 28.15 3.41
N TYR A 153 -4.90 29.16 3.25
CA TYR A 153 -4.38 29.99 4.32
C TYR A 153 -4.18 31.40 3.75
N VAL A 154 -4.51 32.43 4.53
CA VAL A 154 -4.35 33.84 4.14
C VAL A 154 -3.40 34.50 5.13
N PRO A 155 -2.27 35.09 4.69
CA PRO A 155 -1.34 35.80 5.58
C PRO A 155 -2.06 36.89 6.39
N GLY A 156 -1.75 36.96 7.68
CA GLY A 156 -2.43 37.84 8.64
C GLY A 156 -3.67 37.23 9.29
N SER A 157 -4.22 36.15 8.72
CA SER A 157 -5.11 35.24 9.45
C SER A 157 -4.26 34.16 10.12
N ASN A 158 -4.72 33.64 11.26
CA ASN A 158 -4.19 32.41 11.82
C ASN A 158 -4.98 31.18 11.33
N ARG A 159 -6.09 31.34 10.59
CA ARG A 159 -6.96 30.22 10.22
C ARG A 159 -6.54 29.53 8.93
N PHE A 160 -6.72 28.22 8.91
CA PHE A 160 -6.52 27.40 7.73
C PHE A 160 -7.71 26.47 7.46
N THR A 161 -7.79 26.02 6.20
CA THR A 161 -8.59 24.86 5.81
C THR A 161 -7.73 23.99 4.91
N ALA A 162 -7.61 22.72 5.26
CA ALA A 162 -6.81 21.74 4.55
C ALA A 162 -7.69 20.57 4.10
N ARG A 163 -7.44 20.08 2.89
CA ARG A 163 -8.07 18.88 2.33
C ARG A 163 -7.01 17.81 2.14
N PHE A 164 -7.27 16.63 2.68
CA PHE A 164 -6.38 15.49 2.60
C PHE A 164 -7.02 14.33 1.83
N LEU A 165 -6.20 13.62 1.08
CA LEU A 165 -6.52 12.30 0.55
C LEU A 165 -5.82 11.25 1.41
N ILE A 166 -6.60 10.33 1.98
CA ILE A 166 -6.09 9.22 2.78
C ILE A 166 -6.00 7.97 1.88
N ALA A 167 -4.83 7.35 1.81
CA ALA A 167 -4.63 6.19 0.96
C ALA A 167 -5.60 5.05 1.33
N GLY A 168 -6.22 4.43 0.32
CA GLY A 168 -7.20 3.37 0.54
C GLY A 168 -8.59 3.83 1.00
N GLN A 169 -8.84 5.14 1.06
CA GLN A 169 -10.18 5.72 1.23
C GLN A 169 -10.66 6.40 -0.06
N ASN A 170 -11.96 6.33 -0.34
CA ASN A 170 -12.56 6.91 -1.55
C ASN A 170 -13.08 8.35 -1.36
N ARG A 171 -12.74 8.98 -0.24
CA ARG A 171 -13.22 10.33 0.11
C ARG A 171 -12.07 11.18 0.60
N TYR A 172 -12.21 12.47 0.37
CA TYR A 172 -11.35 13.47 1.00
C TYR A 172 -11.78 13.72 2.44
N THR A 173 -10.82 14.09 3.27
CA THR A 173 -11.05 14.54 4.64
C THR A 173 -10.62 15.99 4.75
N ASP A 174 -11.53 16.84 5.19
CA ASP A 174 -11.29 18.26 5.38
C ASP A 174 -11.06 18.55 6.86
N TYR A 175 -10.04 19.35 7.15
CA TYR A 175 -9.74 19.85 8.49
C TYR A 175 -9.58 21.36 8.47
N SER A 176 -10.09 22.02 9.50
CA SER A 176 -9.84 23.44 9.77
C SER A 176 -9.18 23.62 11.12
N GLY A 177 -8.62 24.80 11.33
CA GLY A 177 -7.95 25.12 12.57
C GLY A 177 -7.20 26.43 12.51
N THR A 178 -6.26 26.56 13.43
CA THR A 178 -5.33 27.69 13.52
C THR A 178 -3.88 27.25 13.39
N LEU A 179 -3.06 28.17 12.91
CA LEU A 179 -1.62 28.06 12.80
C LEU A 179 -0.98 29.05 13.76
N ASP A 180 -0.11 28.54 14.63
CA ASP A 180 0.69 29.35 15.53
C ASP A 180 2.15 29.30 15.09
N PHE A 181 2.74 30.47 14.85
CA PHE A 181 4.08 30.60 14.30
C PHE A 181 5.05 31.00 15.40
N PHE A 182 6.11 30.23 15.57
CA PHE A 182 7.11 30.47 16.60
C PHE A 182 8.53 30.32 16.05
N VAL A 183 9.47 31.04 16.64
CA VAL A 183 10.89 30.91 16.33
C VAL A 183 11.52 30.00 17.37
N SER A 184 12.16 28.91 16.93
CA SER A 184 12.97 28.11 17.85
C SER A 184 14.26 28.87 18.13
N ALA A 185 14.47 29.30 19.38
CA ALA A 185 15.75 29.86 19.79
C ALA A 185 16.84 28.78 19.67
N PRO A 186 18.04 29.11 19.13
CA PRO A 186 19.13 28.16 19.07
C PRO A 186 19.50 27.72 20.49
N HIS A 187 19.46 26.41 20.74
CA HIS A 187 20.02 25.83 21.95
C HIS A 187 21.54 26.07 21.88
N LEU A 188 22.07 26.91 22.76
CA LEU A 188 23.52 27.02 22.96
C LEU A 188 23.96 25.74 23.68
N THR A 189 24.59 24.82 22.95
CA THR A 189 25.39 23.72 23.51
C THR A 189 26.81 24.19 23.78
#